data_AF-M1BPF9-F1
#
_entry.id   AF-M1BPF9-F1
#
_cell.length_a   1.000
_cell.length_b   1.000
_cell.length_c   1.000
_cell.angle_alpha   90.00
_cell.angle_beta   90.00
_cell.angle_gamma   90.00
#
_symmetry.space_group_name_H-M   'P 1'
#
loop_
_entity.id
_entity.type
_entity.pdbx_description
1 polymer ?
#
loop_
_entity_poly.entity_id
_entity_poly.type
_entity_poly.pdbx_seq_one_letter_code
_entity_poly.pdbx_strand_id
1 'polypeptide(L)'
;MKGDHVNPKRVLEEAYKNTNSKGSSTTCIITLNSVKNTIVAANVGDSGFLLIRKGKITYKSPIQQRGFGCPYQLGNCNSDNPSVAQEMELNIEKDDILMVGTDEMLDNIFESEIEELVERAIDQKLKAEELASQIGNIDLYNSFDRFADTPYARASEGRHKGGKIDDITVVVAYIQ
;
A
#
# COMPACT_ATOMS: atom_id res chain seq x y z
N MET A 1 3.95 -31.69 -4.56
CA MET A 1 3.17 -30.78 -5.43
C MET A 1 3.96 -29.49 -5.53
N LYS A 2 4.53 -29.15 -6.69
CA LYS A 2 5.12 -27.82 -6.91
C LYS A 2 3.94 -26.85 -6.97
N GLY A 3 3.79 -25.99 -5.98
CA GLY A 3 2.63 -25.10 -5.87
C GLY A 3 2.56 -24.20 -7.10
N ASP A 4 1.43 -24.23 -7.79
CA ASP A 4 1.13 -23.25 -8.84
C ASP A 4 1.26 -21.86 -8.23
N HIS A 5 2.08 -21.01 -8.87
CA HIS A 5 2.22 -19.62 -8.45
C HIS A 5 0.88 -18.92 -8.60
N VAL A 6 0.35 -18.38 -7.48
CA VAL A 6 -0.92 -17.66 -7.47
C VAL A 6 -0.74 -16.36 -8.25
N ASN A 7 -1.48 -16.22 -9.35
CA ASN A 7 -1.52 -15.00 -10.16
C ASN A 7 -2.48 -13.98 -9.50
N PRO A 8 -2.00 -12.82 -9.02
CA PRO A 8 -2.84 -11.81 -8.37
C PRO A 8 -3.97 -11.27 -9.24
N LYS A 9 -3.72 -11.06 -10.55
CA LYS A 9 -4.72 -10.57 -11.49
C LYS A 9 -5.88 -11.56 -11.65
N ARG A 10 -5.57 -12.85 -11.73
CA ARG A 10 -6.60 -13.90 -11.79
C ARG A 10 -7.40 -13.96 -10.49
N VAL A 11 -6.75 -13.82 -9.33
CA VAL A 11 -7.45 -13.75 -8.03
C VAL A 11 -8.39 -12.54 -8.00
N LEU A 12 -7.92 -11.38 -8.47
CA LEU A 12 -8.73 -10.16 -8.57
C LEU A 12 -9.97 -10.35 -9.44
N GLU A 13 -9.80 -10.92 -10.64
CA GLU A 13 -10.90 -11.17 -11.57
C GLU A 13 -11.95 -12.12 -11.00
N GLU A 14 -11.51 -13.21 -10.37
CA GLU A 14 -12.42 -14.16 -9.74
C GLU A 14 -13.12 -13.56 -8.51
N ALA A 15 -12.40 -12.81 -7.66
CA ALA A 15 -12.99 -12.13 -6.52
C ALA A 15 -14.03 -11.09 -6.94
N TYR A 16 -13.73 -10.30 -7.98
CA TYR A 16 -14.66 -9.32 -8.54
C TYR A 16 -15.95 -9.98 -9.07
N LYS A 17 -15.83 -11.06 -9.86
CA LYS A 17 -17.00 -11.79 -10.40
C LYS A 17 -17.89 -12.37 -9.30
N ASN A 18 -17.31 -12.80 -8.18
CA ASN A 18 -18.04 -13.43 -7.08
C ASN A 18 -18.58 -12.42 -6.05
N THR A 19 -18.27 -11.13 -6.19
CA THR A 19 -18.72 -10.09 -5.25
C THR A 19 -20.12 -9.59 -5.63
N ASN A 20 -21.11 -9.91 -4.79
CA ASN A 20 -22.50 -9.47 -4.97
C ASN A 20 -22.87 -8.24 -4.12
N SER A 21 -21.99 -7.83 -3.20
CA SER A 21 -22.20 -6.67 -2.35
C SER A 21 -22.22 -5.38 -3.15
N LYS A 22 -23.12 -4.45 -2.80
CA LYS A 22 -23.15 -3.12 -3.42
C LYS A 22 -22.03 -2.27 -2.81
N GLY A 23 -21.29 -1.58 -3.67
CA GLY A 23 -20.22 -0.66 -3.27
C GLY A 23 -19.11 -0.62 -4.30
N SER A 24 -18.03 0.06 -3.94
CA SER A 24 -16.76 0.01 -4.64
C SER A 24 -15.61 -0.06 -3.63
N SER A 25 -14.46 -0.58 -4.06
CA SER A 25 -13.23 -0.52 -3.27
C SER A 25 -12.00 -0.41 -4.17
N THR A 26 -10.94 0.14 -3.59
CA THR A 26 -9.58 -0.10 -4.08
C THR A 26 -9.14 -1.50 -3.68
N THR A 27 -8.06 -2.01 -4.28
CA THR A 27 -7.54 -3.33 -3.96
C THR A 27 -6.07 -3.43 -4.32
N CYS A 28 -5.25 -3.92 -3.39
CA CYS A 28 -3.87 -4.33 -3.65
C CYS A 28 -3.70 -5.81 -3.29
N ILE A 29 -3.41 -6.67 -4.28
CA ILE A 29 -3.13 -8.09 -4.06
C ILE A 29 -1.67 -8.36 -4.39
N ILE A 30 -0.92 -8.92 -3.45
CA ILE A 30 0.49 -9.27 -3.63
C ILE A 30 0.70 -10.75 -3.33
N THR A 31 1.44 -11.44 -4.19
CA THR A 31 1.89 -12.82 -3.97
C THR A 31 3.41 -12.90 -4.02
N LEU A 32 3.97 -13.73 -3.13
CA LEU A 32 5.39 -14.01 -3.06
C LEU A 32 5.72 -15.22 -3.95
N ASN A 33 6.64 -15.03 -4.91
CA ASN A 33 7.20 -16.09 -5.72
C ASN A 33 8.60 -16.47 -5.21
N SER A 34 8.66 -17.44 -4.30
CA SER A 34 9.93 -17.94 -3.74
C SER A 34 10.82 -18.69 -4.72
N VAL A 35 10.31 -19.09 -5.90
CA VAL A 35 11.13 -19.78 -6.92
C VAL A 35 11.92 -18.75 -7.74
N LYS A 36 11.29 -17.62 -8.06
CA LYS A 36 11.91 -16.52 -8.80
C LYS A 36 12.56 -15.47 -7.91
N ASN A 37 12.29 -15.49 -6.61
CA ASN A 37 12.56 -14.39 -5.68
C ASN A 37 11.96 -13.08 -6.20
N THR A 38 10.67 -13.13 -6.53
CA THR A 38 9.89 -11.95 -6.95
C THR A 38 8.63 -11.81 -6.13
N ILE A 39 8.17 -10.57 -5.98
CA ILE A 39 6.76 -10.30 -5.65
C ILE A 39 6.02 -10.01 -6.95
N VAL A 40 4.81 -10.54 -7.06
CA VAL A 40 3.87 -10.24 -8.14
C VAL A 40 2.68 -9.54 -7.50
N ALA A 41 2.26 -8.42 -8.06
CA ALA A 41 1.17 -7.62 -7.53
C ALA A 41 0.16 -7.23 -8.61
N ALA A 42 -1.11 -7.12 -8.21
CA ALA A 42 -2.17 -6.49 -8.99
C ALA A 42 -2.84 -5.41 -8.12
N ASN A 43 -2.83 -4.17 -8.58
CA ASN A 43 -3.37 -3.03 -7.86
C ASN A 43 -4.48 -2.33 -8.65
N VAL A 44 -5.54 -1.92 -7.97
CA VAL A 44 -6.58 -1.01 -8.47
C VAL A 44 -6.78 0.10 -7.46
N GLY A 45 -6.52 1.34 -7.87
CA GLY A 45 -6.72 2.54 -7.05
C GLY A 45 -5.44 3.08 -6.42
N ASP A 46 -5.59 3.68 -5.25
CA ASP A 46 -4.55 4.40 -4.50
C ASP A 46 -4.05 3.68 -3.25
N SER A 47 -4.59 2.50 -2.92
CA SER A 47 -3.87 1.52 -2.12
C SER A 47 -2.55 1.14 -2.80
N GLY A 48 -1.59 0.64 -2.02
CA GLY A 48 -0.28 0.36 -2.58
C GLY A 48 0.69 -0.30 -1.62
N PHE A 49 1.94 -0.34 -2.04
CA PHE A 49 3.02 -0.92 -1.26
C PHE A 49 4.36 -0.23 -1.52
N LEU A 50 5.25 -0.36 -0.55
CA LEU A 50 6.65 0.04 -0.57
C LEU A 50 7.51 -1.21 -0.45
N LEU A 51 8.56 -1.29 -1.27
CA LEU A 51 9.65 -2.23 -1.09
C LEU A 51 10.85 -1.48 -0.50
N ILE A 52 11.24 -1.84 0.71
CA ILE A 52 12.30 -1.18 1.46
C ILE A 52 13.47 -2.14 1.62
N ARG A 53 14.67 -1.68 1.26
CA ARG A 53 15.91 -2.45 1.34
C ARG A 53 16.93 -1.67 2.14
N LYS A 54 17.47 -2.31 3.19
CA LYS A 54 18.49 -1.69 4.07
C LYS A 54 18.08 -0.31 4.57
N GLY A 55 16.81 -0.17 4.97
CA GLY A 55 16.25 1.08 5.49
C GLY A 55 15.79 2.09 4.43
N LYS A 56 16.02 1.86 3.14
CA LYS A 56 15.67 2.79 2.05
C LYS A 56 14.56 2.27 1.16
N ILE A 57 13.62 3.14 0.80
CA ILE A 57 12.54 2.81 -0.14
C ILE A 57 13.16 2.65 -1.53
N THR A 58 13.12 1.43 -2.04
CA THR A 58 13.64 1.08 -3.39
C THR A 58 12.56 1.11 -4.45
N TYR A 59 11.31 0.89 -4.06
CA TYR A 59 10.17 0.94 -4.94
C TYR A 59 8.94 1.40 -4.18
N LYS A 60 8.14 2.24 -4.86
CA LYS A 60 6.80 2.64 -4.44
C LYS A 60 5.84 2.29 -5.57
N SER A 61 4.78 1.57 -5.25
CA SER A 61 3.74 1.28 -6.23
C SER A 61 3.10 2.57 -6.72
N PRO A 62 2.86 2.72 -8.03
CA PRO A 62 2.19 3.90 -8.56
C PRO A 62 0.73 3.96 -8.11
N ILE A 63 0.28 5.18 -7.84
CA ILE A 63 -1.10 5.49 -7.48
C ILE A 63 -1.94 5.58 -8.76
N GLN A 64 -3.08 4.90 -8.79
CA GLN A 64 -4.05 5.00 -9.88
C GLN A 64 -5.22 5.89 -9.48
N GLN A 65 -5.30 7.06 -10.10
CA GLN A 65 -6.37 8.02 -9.88
C GLN A 65 -6.79 8.71 -11.18
N ARG A 66 -8.06 9.09 -11.27
CA ARG A 66 -8.60 9.91 -12.38
C ARG A 66 -8.34 11.40 -12.17
N GLY A 67 -8.20 11.79 -10.90
CA GLY A 67 -7.91 13.12 -10.42
C GLY A 67 -7.62 13.05 -8.92
N PHE A 68 -7.11 14.14 -8.36
CA PHE A 68 -6.76 14.20 -6.93
C PHE A 68 -7.92 13.76 -6.03
N GLY A 69 -7.70 12.73 -5.21
CA GLY A 69 -8.70 12.15 -4.31
C GLY A 69 -9.81 11.35 -5.00
N CYS A 70 -9.61 10.93 -6.26
CA CYS A 70 -10.57 10.13 -7.02
C CYS A 70 -9.87 8.89 -7.61
N PRO A 71 -9.66 7.83 -6.80
CA PRO A 71 -9.01 6.61 -7.26
C PRO A 71 -9.85 5.82 -8.25
N TYR A 72 -9.19 4.94 -9.00
CA TYR A 72 -9.87 3.84 -9.67
C TYR A 72 -10.40 2.87 -8.62
N GLN A 73 -11.64 2.40 -8.77
CA GLN A 73 -12.25 1.52 -7.78
C GLN A 73 -13.07 0.42 -8.46
N LEU A 74 -12.92 -0.81 -7.99
CA LEU A 74 -13.71 -1.95 -8.44
C LEU A 74 -15.09 -1.90 -7.79
N GLY A 75 -16.15 -2.07 -8.56
CA GLY A 75 -17.50 -2.11 -8.00
C GLY A 75 -18.61 -2.43 -8.99
N ASN A 76 -19.80 -2.64 -8.44
CA ASN A 76 -20.92 -3.25 -9.16
C ASN A 76 -21.86 -2.20 -9.78
N CYS A 77 -21.60 -0.91 -9.54
CA CYS A 77 -22.50 0.20 -9.88
C CYS A 77 -21.70 1.40 -10.40
N ASN A 78 -21.55 1.53 -11.72
CA ASN A 78 -20.81 2.63 -12.37
C ASN A 78 -19.36 2.78 -11.90
N SER A 79 -18.71 1.67 -11.52
CA SER A 79 -17.32 1.62 -11.08
C SER A 79 -16.43 0.99 -12.15
N ASP A 80 -15.12 0.92 -11.87
CA ASP A 80 -14.17 0.23 -12.72
C ASP A 80 -14.29 -1.29 -12.61
N ASN A 81 -13.68 -1.96 -13.59
CA ASN A 81 -13.59 -3.41 -13.64
C ASN A 81 -12.12 -3.84 -13.62
N PRO A 82 -11.82 -5.13 -13.39
CA PRO A 82 -10.44 -5.59 -13.22
C PRO A 82 -9.49 -5.29 -14.39
N SER A 83 -9.98 -4.94 -15.59
CA SER A 83 -9.11 -4.58 -16.72
C SER A 83 -8.19 -3.38 -16.45
N VAL A 84 -8.57 -2.47 -15.54
CA VAL A 84 -7.74 -1.31 -15.17
C VAL A 84 -6.60 -1.66 -14.20
N ALA A 85 -6.59 -2.88 -13.66
CA ALA A 85 -5.60 -3.28 -12.67
C ALA A 85 -4.19 -3.24 -13.25
N GLN A 86 -3.29 -2.60 -12.51
CA GLN A 86 -1.88 -2.55 -12.83
C GLN A 86 -1.16 -3.75 -12.23
N GLU A 87 -0.50 -4.49 -13.10
CA GLU A 87 0.31 -5.65 -12.74
C GLU A 87 1.78 -5.25 -12.60
N MET A 88 2.42 -5.74 -11.55
CA MET A 88 3.82 -5.44 -11.22
C MET A 88 4.52 -6.75 -10.85
N GLU A 89 5.76 -6.91 -11.30
CA GLU A 89 6.66 -7.98 -10.84
C GLU A 89 7.99 -7.34 -10.44
N LEU A 90 8.42 -7.55 -9.20
CA LEU A 90 9.63 -6.93 -8.65
C LEU A 90 10.52 -8.00 -8.03
N ASN A 91 11.83 -7.89 -8.27
CA ASN A 91 12.81 -8.73 -7.61
C ASN A 91 12.93 -8.33 -6.14
N ILE A 92 13.00 -9.33 -5.28
CA ILE A 92 13.20 -9.17 -3.84
C ILE A 92 14.50 -9.85 -3.42
N GLU A 93 15.08 -9.32 -2.35
CA GLU A 93 16.27 -9.85 -1.71
C GLU A 93 15.94 -10.24 -0.27
N LYS A 94 16.79 -11.11 0.29
CA LYS A 94 16.74 -11.40 1.71
C LYS A 94 16.91 -10.11 2.51
N ASP A 95 16.16 -10.00 3.61
CA ASP A 95 16.11 -8.84 4.50
C ASP A 95 15.42 -7.61 3.89
N ASP A 96 14.76 -7.75 2.72
CA ASP A 96 13.81 -6.75 2.24
C ASP A 96 12.58 -6.68 3.16
N ILE A 97 11.99 -5.49 3.23
CA ILE A 97 10.76 -5.22 3.97
C ILE A 97 9.70 -4.79 2.96
N LEU A 98 8.61 -5.54 2.91
CA LEU A 98 7.41 -5.19 2.15
C LEU A 98 6.42 -4.53 3.09
N MET A 99 6.06 -3.29 2.81
CA MET A 99 5.04 -2.54 3.54
C MET A 99 3.86 -2.28 2.60
N VAL A 100 2.68 -2.75 2.95
CA VAL A 100 1.44 -2.58 2.17
C VAL A 100 0.49 -1.73 2.97
N GLY A 101 -0.19 -0.79 2.32
CA GLY A 101 -1.15 0.06 2.99
C GLY A 101 -2.24 0.58 2.08
N THR A 102 -3.27 1.13 2.70
CA THR A 102 -4.25 1.99 2.06
C THR A 102 -3.64 3.36 1.78
N ASP A 103 -4.37 4.21 1.06
CA ASP A 103 -3.93 5.54 0.65
C ASP A 103 -3.57 6.44 1.84
N GLU A 104 -4.20 6.25 3.01
CA GLU A 104 -3.88 7.02 4.21
C GLU A 104 -2.42 6.87 4.66
N MET A 105 -1.87 5.65 4.56
CA MET A 105 -0.50 5.36 4.99
C MET A 105 0.52 6.27 4.31
N LEU A 106 0.22 6.69 3.08
CA LEU A 106 1.09 7.56 2.27
C LEU A 106 0.65 9.03 2.27
N ASP A 107 -0.54 9.33 2.80
CA ASP A 107 -1.12 10.67 2.82
C ASP A 107 -0.64 11.50 4.02
N ASN A 108 -0.41 10.89 5.18
CA ASN A 108 -0.08 11.59 6.42
C ASN A 108 1.37 11.42 6.91
N ILE A 109 2.18 10.56 6.30
CA ILE A 109 3.59 10.32 6.67
C ILE A 109 4.48 10.50 5.44
N PHE A 110 5.56 11.26 5.56
CA PHE A 110 6.53 11.38 4.48
C PHE A 110 7.35 10.10 4.30
N GLU A 111 7.74 9.80 3.07
CA GLU A 111 8.62 8.68 2.73
C GLU A 111 9.91 8.69 3.57
N SER A 112 10.49 9.87 3.83
CA SER A 112 11.68 10.01 4.69
C SER A 112 11.43 9.59 6.14
N GLU A 113 10.24 9.86 6.69
CA GLU A 113 9.89 9.45 8.05
C GLU A 113 9.68 7.93 8.13
N ILE A 114 9.10 7.33 7.09
CA ILE A 114 8.97 5.87 6.96
C ILE A 114 10.36 5.23 6.94
N GLU A 115 11.29 5.76 6.14
CA GLU A 115 12.68 5.26 6.09
C GLU A 115 13.35 5.34 7.47
N GLU A 116 13.24 6.46 8.18
CA GLU A 116 13.81 6.61 9.53
C GLU A 116 13.21 5.62 10.53
N LEU A 117 11.89 5.39 10.48
CA LEU A 117 11.22 4.42 11.34
C LEU A 117 11.69 3.00 11.04
N VAL A 118 11.86 2.67 9.76
CA VAL A 118 12.33 1.36 9.33
C VAL A 118 13.80 1.14 9.73
N GLU A 119 14.67 2.13 9.56
CA GLU A 119 16.05 2.07 10.02
C GLU A 119 16.12 1.79 11.52
N ARG A 120 15.35 2.53 12.33
CA ARG A 120 15.24 2.27 13.78
C ARG A 120 14.69 0.87 14.08
N ALA A 121 13.70 0.41 13.32
CA ALA A 121 13.11 -0.91 13.50
C ALA A 121 14.11 -2.05 13.21
N ILE A 122 14.95 -1.88 12.19
CA ILE A 122 16.04 -2.81 11.86
C ILE A 122 17.05 -2.86 13.00
N ASP A 123 17.51 -1.70 13.48
CA ASP A 123 18.49 -1.60 14.57
C ASP A 123 17.99 -2.24 15.87
N GLN A 124 16.71 -2.01 16.17
CA GLN A 124 16.04 -2.56 17.37
C GLN A 124 15.52 -3.99 17.17
N LYS A 125 15.61 -4.53 15.95
CA LYS A 125 15.08 -5.85 15.56
C LYS A 125 13.60 -6.02 15.90
N LEU A 126 12.81 -4.98 15.64
CA LEU A 126 11.38 -5.00 15.87
C LEU A 126 10.70 -6.07 15.01
N LYS A 127 9.65 -6.69 15.54
CA LYS A 127 8.78 -7.58 14.78
C LYS A 127 7.97 -6.76 13.77
N ALA A 128 7.54 -7.42 12.70
CA ALA A 128 6.73 -6.79 11.66
C ALA A 128 5.45 -6.14 12.22
N GLU A 129 4.79 -6.79 13.19
CA GLU A 129 3.61 -6.24 13.88
C GLU A 129 3.92 -4.94 14.63
N GLU A 130 5.08 -4.86 15.30
CA GLU A 130 5.48 -3.67 16.05
C GLU A 130 5.75 -2.49 15.10
N LEU A 131 6.44 -2.75 13.98
CA LEU A 131 6.66 -1.73 12.95
C LEU A 131 5.33 -1.29 12.30
N ALA A 132 4.44 -2.22 11.95
CA ALA A 132 3.13 -1.91 11.40
C ALA A 132 2.30 -1.04 12.37
N SER A 133 2.31 -1.39 13.66
CA SER A 133 1.62 -0.62 14.70
C SER A 133 2.21 0.77 14.89
N GLN A 134 3.54 0.91 14.86
CA GLN A 134 4.18 2.23 14.96
C GLN A 134 3.80 3.13 13.79
N ILE A 135 3.86 2.63 12.56
CA ILE A 135 3.47 3.37 11.36
C ILE A 135 1.99 3.77 11.44
N GLY A 136 1.10 2.82 11.73
CA GLY A 136 -0.33 3.12 11.85
C GLY A 136 -0.66 4.13 12.95
N ASN A 137 0.04 4.09 14.09
CA ASN A 137 -0.17 5.06 15.17
C ASN A 137 0.31 6.47 14.82
N ILE A 138 1.43 6.59 14.08
CA ILE A 138 1.96 7.88 13.63
C ILE A 138 1.02 8.47 12.58
N ASP A 139 0.56 7.66 11.63
CA ASP A 139 -0.41 8.05 10.61
C ASP A 139 -1.69 8.56 11.28
N LEU A 140 -2.22 7.79 12.24
CA LEU A 140 -3.41 8.18 13.00
C LEU A 140 -3.21 9.48 13.79
N TYR A 141 -2.04 9.67 14.40
CA TYR A 141 -1.75 10.90 15.12
C TYR A 141 -1.71 12.11 14.17
N ASN A 142 -1.03 11.97 13.04
CA ASN A 142 -0.91 13.02 12.03
C ASN A 142 -2.25 13.32 11.35
N SER A 143 -3.11 12.31 11.17
CA SER A 143 -4.42 12.46 10.55
C SER A 143 -5.35 13.40 11.34
N PHE A 144 -5.25 13.39 12.68
CA PHE A 144 -6.01 14.29 13.55
C PHE A 144 -5.42 15.70 13.69
N ASP A 145 -4.17 15.91 13.29
CA ASP A 145 -3.54 17.22 13.38
C ASP A 145 -3.94 18.12 12.20
N ARG A 146 -4.86 19.04 12.48
CA ARG A 146 -5.39 20.03 11.52
C ARG A 146 -4.34 21.05 11.04
N PHE A 147 -3.15 21.08 11.65
CA PHE A 147 -2.05 21.96 11.28
C PHE A 147 -0.81 21.20 10.81
N ALA A 148 -0.86 19.86 10.80
CA ALA A 148 0.24 19.06 10.28
C ALA A 148 0.52 19.38 8.82
N ASP A 149 1.81 19.50 8.51
CA ASP A 149 2.28 19.57 7.14
C ASP A 149 2.41 18.14 6.63
N THR A 150 1.37 17.63 5.95
CA THR A 150 1.31 16.26 5.45
C THR A 150 1.53 16.19 3.94
N PRO A 151 1.97 15.04 3.39
CA PRO A 151 2.01 14.81 1.94
C PRO A 151 0.69 15.17 1.25
N TYR A 152 -0.45 14.77 1.82
CA TYR A 152 -1.77 15.07 1.28
C TYR A 152 -2.09 16.57 1.28
N ALA A 153 -1.81 17.27 2.38
CA ALA A 153 -2.02 18.72 2.46
C ALA A 153 -1.19 19.46 1.38
N ARG A 154 0.07 19.06 1.19
CA ARG A 154 0.95 19.63 0.14
C ARG A 154 0.43 19.32 -1.26
N ALA A 155 0.01 18.08 -1.51
CA ALA A 155 -0.50 17.64 -2.81
C ALA A 155 -1.87 18.25 -3.16
N SER A 156 -2.63 18.71 -2.16
CA SER A 156 -3.93 19.37 -2.36
C SER A 156 -3.84 20.79 -2.95
N GLU A 157 -2.64 21.35 -3.09
CA GLU A 157 -2.38 22.71 -3.59
C GLU A 157 -3.19 23.79 -2.83
N GLY A 158 -3.34 23.61 -1.53
CA GLY A 158 -4.05 24.54 -0.64
C GLY A 158 -5.56 24.33 -0.54
N ARG A 159 -6.11 23.27 -1.16
CA ARG A 159 -7.52 22.87 -1.00
C ARG A 159 -7.78 22.17 0.33
N HIS A 160 -6.76 21.54 0.91
CA HIS A 160 -6.80 20.87 2.21
C HIS A 160 -5.68 21.38 3.12
N LYS A 161 -5.89 21.34 4.43
CA LYS A 161 -4.89 21.67 5.45
C LYS A 161 -4.91 20.64 6.57
N GLY A 162 -3.74 20.29 7.08
CA GLY A 162 -3.62 19.26 8.11
C GLY A 162 -3.70 17.84 7.57
N GLY A 163 -3.78 16.88 8.47
CA GLY A 163 -3.98 15.47 8.16
C GLY A 163 -5.31 15.18 7.47
N LYS A 164 -5.36 14.03 6.81
CA LYS A 164 -6.57 13.43 6.23
C LYS A 164 -7.03 12.31 7.16
N ILE A 165 -8.21 12.48 7.77
CA ILE A 165 -8.84 11.48 8.63
C ILE A 165 -9.58 10.48 7.76
N ASP A 166 -9.12 9.22 7.75
CA ASP A 166 -9.69 8.13 6.95
C ASP A 166 -9.24 6.75 7.52
N ASP A 167 -9.68 5.63 6.95
CA ASP A 167 -9.50 4.26 7.48
C ASP A 167 -8.08 3.67 7.25
N ILE A 168 -7.20 3.80 8.25
CA ILE A 168 -5.80 3.36 8.14
C ILE A 168 -5.63 1.83 8.21
N THR A 169 -5.05 1.24 7.17
CA THR A 169 -4.57 -0.16 7.18
C THR A 169 -3.09 -0.24 6.81
N VAL A 170 -2.30 -0.92 7.64
CA VAL A 170 -0.86 -1.16 7.41
C VAL A 170 -0.53 -2.63 7.61
N VAL A 171 0.14 -3.24 6.63
CA VAL A 171 0.68 -4.60 6.69
C VAL A 171 2.17 -4.55 6.43
N VAL A 172 2.95 -5.22 7.28
CA VAL A 172 4.40 -5.33 7.13
C VAL A 172 4.79 -6.79 7.02
N ALA A 173 5.67 -7.11 6.08
CA ALA A 173 6.27 -8.42 5.92
C ALA A 173 7.80 -8.30 5.75
N TYR A 174 8.54 -9.13 6.47
CA TYR A 174 9.98 -9.27 6.31
C TYR A 174 10.29 -10.46 5.41
N ILE A 175 11.09 -10.23 4.36
CA ILE A 175 11.54 -11.26 3.44
C ILE A 175 12.76 -11.96 4.05
N GLN A 176 12.68 -13.28 4.25
CA GLN A 176 13.70 -14.07 4.97
C GLN A 176 14.21 -15.26 4.16
#